data_AF-A0A3D5UJ87-F1
#
_entry.id   AF-A0A3D5UJ87-F1
#
_cell.length_a   1.000
_cell.length_b   1.000
_cell.length_c   1.000
_cell.angle_alpha   90.00
_cell.angle_beta   90.00
_cell.angle_gamma   90.00
#
_symmetry.space_group_name_H-M   'P 1'
#
loop_
_entity.id
_entity.type
_entity.pdbx_description
1 polymer ?
#
loop_
_entity_poly.entity_id
_entity_poly.type
_entity_poly.pdbx_seq_one_letter_code
_entity_poly.pdbx_strand_id
1 'polypeptide(L)'
;LILDKYFKKIGLSGKSIIPMIVGSGCAIPGVMATRTIENDHERKITTILTPFVPCGAKLPIIALFSVVFFPQSSWVGPSMYIIAIGVIIIGGLLLKRIFVLESSTDFFLELPEYKIPSIKRAFTQMVDKAKGFVYKATTIIIVMNTLVWLMQAFDWSFQPVADQTNSILASFGGVLEPIF
;
A
#
# COMPACT_ATOMS: atom_id res chain seq x y z
N LEU A 1 10.90 -17.15 -12.73
CA LEU A 1 12.14 -17.91 -13.00
C LEU A 1 13.42 -17.24 -12.47
N ILE A 2 13.79 -16.00 -12.84
CA ILE A 2 14.96 -15.31 -12.23
C ILE A 2 14.61 -14.67 -10.87
N LEU A 3 13.39 -14.11 -10.74
CA LEU A 3 12.90 -13.51 -9.50
C LEU A 3 12.69 -14.55 -8.36
N ASP A 4 12.35 -15.80 -8.71
CA ASP A 4 12.10 -16.87 -7.73
C ASP A 4 13.31 -17.16 -6.82
N LYS A 5 14.54 -16.93 -7.30
CA LYS A 5 15.76 -17.21 -6.54
C LYS A 5 15.97 -16.22 -5.40
N TYR A 6 15.55 -14.96 -5.59
CA TYR A 6 15.59 -13.93 -4.56
C TYR A 6 14.42 -14.07 -3.59
N PHE A 7 13.22 -14.38 -4.09
CA PHE A 7 12.03 -14.61 -3.26
C PHE A 7 12.13 -15.90 -2.40
N LYS A 8 12.75 -16.97 -2.90
CA LYS A 8 13.07 -18.17 -2.10
C LYS A 8 13.99 -17.88 -0.92
N LYS A 9 14.93 -16.94 -1.04
CA LYS A 9 15.78 -16.52 0.10
C LYS A 9 14.94 -15.84 1.20
N ILE A 10 13.93 -15.06 0.80
CA ILE A 10 13.00 -14.36 1.70
C ILE A 10 11.88 -15.30 2.20
N GLY A 11 11.76 -16.52 1.65
CA GLY A 11 10.80 -17.54 2.10
C GLY A 11 9.40 -17.42 1.49
N LEU A 12 9.27 -16.71 0.38
CA LEU A 12 8.02 -16.61 -0.37
C LEU A 12 8.10 -17.43 -1.67
N SER A 13 6.97 -17.98 -2.11
CA SER A 13 6.84 -18.66 -3.41
C SER A 13 6.67 -17.63 -4.52
N GLY A 14 6.94 -18.03 -5.77
CA GLY A 14 6.69 -17.18 -6.94
C GLY A 14 5.24 -16.69 -7.07
N LYS A 15 4.27 -17.30 -6.36
CA LYS A 15 2.86 -16.86 -6.33
C LYS A 15 2.67 -15.55 -5.55
N SER A 16 3.57 -15.18 -4.63
CA SER A 16 3.48 -13.93 -3.86
C SER A 16 3.92 -12.68 -4.64
N ILE A 17 4.59 -12.86 -5.79
CA ILE A 17 5.07 -11.76 -6.63
C ILE A 17 3.89 -11.02 -7.26
N ILE A 18 2.83 -11.73 -7.66
CA ILE A 18 1.65 -11.13 -8.31
C ILE A 18 0.98 -10.11 -7.38
N PRO A 19 0.65 -10.43 -6.11
CA PRO A 19 0.15 -9.44 -5.15
C PRO A 19 1.09 -8.26 -4.89
N MET A 20 2.40 -8.48 -4.80
CA MET A 20 3.36 -7.41 -4.55
C MET A 20 3.46 -6.41 -5.72
N ILE A 21 3.45 -6.90 -6.96
CA ILE A 21 3.44 -6.03 -8.15
C ILE A 21 2.14 -5.22 -8.18
N VAL A 22 0.99 -5.85 -7.96
CA VAL A 22 -0.31 -5.16 -7.90
C VAL A 22 -0.35 -4.15 -6.73
N GLY A 23 0.27 -4.49 -5.60
CA GLY A 23 0.41 -3.66 -4.41
C GLY A 23 1.19 -2.36 -4.63
N SER A 24 2.14 -2.37 -5.56
CA SER A 24 2.89 -1.15 -5.95
C SER A 24 2.00 -0.10 -6.63
N GLY A 25 0.94 -0.51 -7.33
CA GLY A 25 -0.08 0.41 -7.81
C GLY A 25 -0.92 0.94 -6.65
N CYS A 26 -1.57 0.03 -5.92
CA CYS A 26 -2.35 0.36 -4.74
C CYS A 26 -2.32 -0.82 -3.75
N ALA A 27 -2.10 -0.52 -2.46
CA ALA A 27 -2.01 -1.53 -1.42
C ALA A 27 -3.32 -2.35 -1.26
N ILE A 28 -4.48 -1.74 -1.51
CA ILE A 28 -5.80 -2.37 -1.33
C ILE A 28 -6.02 -3.55 -2.29
N PRO A 29 -5.92 -3.40 -3.63
CA PRO A 29 -6.00 -4.53 -4.56
C PRO A 29 -4.84 -5.51 -4.42
N GLY A 30 -3.64 -5.04 -4.03
CA GLY A 30 -2.51 -5.93 -3.71
C GLY A 30 -2.83 -6.88 -2.57
N VAL A 31 -3.40 -6.36 -1.47
CA VAL A 31 -3.86 -7.18 -0.33
C VAL A 31 -4.99 -8.11 -0.75
N MET A 32 -5.95 -7.66 -1.57
CA MET A 32 -7.01 -8.53 -2.08
C MET A 32 -6.49 -9.65 -3.00
N ALA A 33 -5.36 -9.44 -3.67
CA ALA A 33 -4.76 -10.44 -4.55
C ALA A 33 -4.10 -11.59 -3.76
N THR A 34 -3.73 -11.41 -2.48
CA THR A 34 -3.09 -12.47 -1.69
C THR A 34 -3.99 -13.69 -1.48
N ARG A 35 -5.31 -13.55 -1.68
CA ARG A 35 -6.28 -14.65 -1.59
C ARG A 35 -6.05 -15.80 -2.59
N THR A 36 -5.23 -15.59 -3.63
CA THR A 36 -4.87 -16.64 -4.60
C THR A 36 -3.74 -17.55 -4.10
N ILE A 37 -3.13 -17.24 -2.96
CA ILE A 37 -2.10 -18.06 -2.33
C ILE A 37 -2.79 -19.14 -1.49
N GLU A 38 -2.51 -20.41 -1.81
CA GLU A 38 -3.10 -21.58 -1.13
C GLU A 38 -2.56 -21.75 0.29
N ASN A 39 -1.27 -21.49 0.50
CA ASN A 39 -0.63 -21.61 1.81
C ASN A 39 -1.02 -20.42 2.69
N ASP A 40 -1.72 -20.70 3.80
CA ASP A 40 -2.17 -19.69 4.76
C ASP A 40 -1.04 -18.89 5.39
N HIS A 41 0.11 -19.52 5.66
CA HIS A 41 1.26 -18.84 6.25
C HIS A 41 1.85 -17.84 5.25
N GLU A 42 2.05 -18.27 4.01
CA GLU A 42 2.55 -17.40 2.95
C GLU A 42 1.56 -16.27 2.61
N ARG A 43 0.26 -16.56 2.63
CA ARG A 43 -0.81 -15.58 2.44
C ARG A 43 -0.78 -14.50 3.52
N LYS A 44 -0.61 -14.87 4.79
CA LYS A 44 -0.50 -13.92 5.92
C LYS A 44 0.75 -13.04 5.78
N ILE A 45 1.90 -13.65 5.50
CA ILE A 45 3.16 -12.91 5.31
C ILE A 45 3.02 -11.90 4.17
N THR A 46 2.50 -12.33 3.01
CA THR A 46 2.31 -11.44 1.85
C THR A 46 1.32 -10.32 2.17
N THR A 47 0.24 -10.61 2.89
CA THR A 47 -0.77 -9.62 3.30
C THR A 47 -0.17 -8.54 4.20
N ILE A 48 0.70 -8.92 5.14
CA ILE A 48 1.37 -7.97 6.05
C ILE A 48 2.43 -7.15 5.30
N LEU A 49 3.14 -7.75 4.34
CA LEU A 49 4.20 -7.06 3.58
C LEU A 49 3.66 -6.14 2.48
N THR A 50 2.47 -6.41 1.92
CA THR A 50 1.92 -5.65 0.79
C THR A 50 1.77 -4.15 1.09
N PRO A 51 1.26 -3.72 2.26
CA PRO A 51 1.19 -2.31 2.63
C PRO A 51 2.54 -1.62 2.77
N PHE A 52 3.65 -2.34 2.97
CA PHE A 52 4.99 -1.73 3.05
C PHE A 52 5.56 -1.35 1.68
N VAL A 53 4.98 -1.88 0.60
CA VAL A 53 5.36 -1.47 -0.76
C VAL A 53 5.08 0.03 -0.94
N PRO A 54 6.06 0.82 -1.43
CA PRO A 54 5.82 2.19 -1.83
C PRO A 54 4.80 2.19 -2.97
N CYS A 55 3.64 2.81 -2.76
CA CYS A 55 2.63 2.96 -3.79
C CYS A 55 2.66 4.37 -4.37
N GLY A 56 2.00 4.56 -5.52
CA GLY A 56 1.95 5.86 -6.21
C GLY A 56 1.53 7.04 -5.30
N ALA A 57 0.68 6.78 -4.29
CA ALA A 57 0.25 7.80 -3.34
C ALA A 57 1.30 8.18 -2.27
N LYS A 58 2.29 7.31 -2.00
CA LYS A 58 3.34 7.59 -1.01
C LYS A 58 4.50 8.39 -1.59
N LEU A 59 4.75 8.28 -2.89
CA LEU A 59 5.84 9.01 -3.56
C LEU A 59 5.74 10.54 -3.40
N PRO A 60 4.56 11.17 -3.58
CA PRO A 60 4.42 12.61 -3.37
C PRO A 60 4.66 13.03 -1.92
N ILE A 61 4.24 12.20 -0.96
CA ILE A 61 4.43 12.46 0.46
C ILE A 61 5.92 12.41 0.80
N ILE A 62 6.63 11.37 0.32
CA ILE A 62 8.09 11.25 0.47
C ILE A 62 8.81 12.46 -0.15
N ALA A 63 8.38 12.90 -1.33
CA ALA A 63 8.94 14.06 -2.00
C ALA A 63 8.70 15.35 -1.19
N LEU A 64 7.49 15.56 -0.67
CA LEU A 64 7.14 16.70 0.16
C LEU A 64 8.03 16.76 1.41
N PHE A 65 8.12 15.65 2.16
CA PHE A 65 8.98 15.57 3.34
C PHE A 65 10.46 15.77 2.99
N SER A 66 10.93 15.23 1.87
CA SER A 66 12.31 15.41 1.41
C SER A 66 12.64 16.88 1.15
N VAL A 67 11.74 17.63 0.51
CA VAL A 67 11.96 19.05 0.17
C VAL A 67 11.87 19.94 1.42
N VAL A 68 10.92 19.66 2.32
CA VAL A 68 10.71 20.45 3.54
C VAL A 68 11.87 20.30 4.53
N PHE A 69 12.36 19.07 4.75
CA PHE A 69 13.41 18.81 5.74
C PHE A 69 14.83 18.89 5.16
N PHE A 70 15.02 18.59 3.87
CA PHE A 70 16.35 18.53 3.24
C PHE A 70 16.37 19.22 1.86
N PRO A 71 16.23 20.56 1.80
CA PRO A 71 16.02 21.31 0.56
C PRO A 71 17.15 21.19 -0.47
N GLN A 72 18.38 20.84 -0.06
CA GLN A 72 19.53 20.69 -0.97
C GLN A 72 19.92 19.23 -1.28
N SER A 73 19.26 18.23 -0.67
CA SER A 73 19.64 16.82 -0.85
C SER A 73 18.55 16.03 -1.58
N SER A 74 18.57 16.10 -2.91
CA SER A 74 17.71 15.30 -3.80
C SER A 74 17.90 13.78 -3.65
N TRP A 75 18.93 13.34 -2.93
CA TRP A 75 19.24 11.93 -2.66
C TRP A 75 18.36 11.30 -1.56
N VAL A 76 17.65 12.12 -0.76
CA VAL A 76 16.81 11.63 0.34
C VAL A 76 15.56 10.89 -0.16
N GLY A 77 14.95 11.35 -1.26
CA GLY A 77 13.82 10.67 -1.88
C GLY A 77 14.17 9.23 -2.34
N PRO A 78 15.20 9.05 -3.18
CA PRO A 78 15.68 7.74 -3.59
C PRO A 78 16.15 6.85 -2.43
N SER A 79 16.82 7.41 -1.42
CA SER A 79 17.29 6.62 -0.27
C SER A 79 16.14 6.05 0.56
N MET A 80 15.05 6.82 0.73
CA MET A 80 13.86 6.36 1.42
C MET A 80 13.15 5.21 0.68
N TYR A 81 13.21 5.20 -0.66
CA TYR A 81 12.73 4.08 -1.46
C TYR A 81 13.58 2.81 -1.25
N ILE A 82 14.91 2.95 -1.19
CA ILE A 82 15.83 1.84 -0.88
C ILE A 82 15.57 1.30 0.53
N ILE A 83 15.35 2.19 1.51
CA ILE A 83 15.00 1.80 2.88
C ILE A 83 13.68 1.02 2.89
N ALA A 84 12.66 1.46 2.15
CA ALA A 84 11.39 0.74 2.07
C ALA A 84 11.55 -0.67 1.49
N ILE A 85 12.39 -0.85 0.45
CA ILE A 85 12.75 -2.17 -0.06
C ILE A 85 13.47 -3.00 1.03
N GLY A 86 14.39 -2.37 1.76
CA GLY A 86 15.06 -3.00 2.91
C GLY A 86 14.08 -3.48 3.97
N VAL A 87 13.08 -2.68 4.34
CA VAL A 87 12.02 -3.03 5.30
C VAL A 87 11.20 -4.22 4.81
N ILE A 88 10.89 -4.31 3.51
CA ILE A 88 10.16 -5.45 2.94
C ILE A 88 11.02 -6.73 3.03
N ILE A 89 12.31 -6.65 2.71
CA ILE A 89 13.24 -7.79 2.77
C ILE A 89 13.43 -8.25 4.21
N ILE A 90 13.71 -7.32 5.12
CA ILE A 90 13.92 -7.61 6.54
C ILE A 90 12.63 -8.14 7.15
N GLY A 91 11.50 -7.47 6.91
CA GLY A 91 10.18 -7.89 7.36
C GLY A 91 9.84 -9.30 6.89
N GLY A 92 10.10 -9.62 5.62
CA GLY A 92 9.91 -10.97 5.10
C GLY A 92 10.78 -12.03 5.77
N LEU A 93 12.07 -11.72 6.00
CA LEU A 93 12.98 -12.64 6.68
C LEU A 93 12.61 -12.85 8.16
N LEU A 94 12.15 -11.80 8.83
CA LEU A 94 11.75 -11.82 10.24
C LEU A 94 10.43 -12.57 10.40
N LEU A 95 9.44 -12.29 9.55
CA LEU A 95 8.18 -13.02 9.51
C LEU A 95 8.38 -14.49 9.12
N LYS A 96 9.33 -14.82 8.23
CA LYS A 96 9.71 -16.21 7.93
C LYS A 96 10.23 -16.97 9.15
N ARG A 97 10.92 -16.29 10.06
CA ARG A 97 11.45 -16.89 11.28
C ARG A 97 10.36 -17.04 12.35
N ILE A 98 9.41 -16.11 12.41
CA ILE A 98 8.28 -16.14 13.37
C ILE A 98 7.22 -17.16 12.93
N PHE A 99 6.81 -17.09 11.67
CA PHE A 99 5.94 -18.09 11.06
C PHE A 99 6.85 -19.16 10.52
N VAL A 100 7.12 -20.20 11.31
CA VAL A 100 7.79 -21.43 10.85
C VAL A 100 7.07 -21.86 9.57
N LEU A 101 7.66 -21.56 8.42
CA LEU A 101 7.17 -22.03 7.13
C LEU A 101 7.44 -23.52 7.15
N GLU A 102 6.45 -24.27 7.62
CA GLU A 102 6.45 -25.70 7.49
C GLU A 102 6.58 -25.99 6.00
N SER A 103 7.76 -26.51 5.66
CA SER A 103 8.08 -26.99 4.34
C SER A 103 7.03 -28.01 3.92
N SER A 104 6.74 -28.02 2.62
CA SER A 104 6.04 -29.10 1.92
C SER A 104 4.62 -29.39 2.40
N THR A 105 3.65 -28.74 1.76
CA THR A 105 2.61 -29.55 1.13
C THR A 105 2.95 -29.61 -0.34
N ASP A 106 3.33 -30.79 -0.79
CA ASP A 106 3.23 -31.21 -2.19
C ASP A 106 1.79 -30.96 -2.63
N PHE A 107 1.50 -29.74 -3.08
CA PHE A 107 0.38 -29.57 -3.99
C PHE A 107 0.86 -30.16 -5.31
N PHE A 108 0.53 -31.44 -5.48
CA PHE A 108 0.26 -32.02 -6.78
C PHE A 108 -0.50 -30.98 -7.59
N LEU A 109 0.26 -30.27 -8.42
CA LEU A 109 -0.29 -29.52 -9.52
C LEU A 109 -0.67 -30.59 -10.54
N GLU A 110 -1.78 -31.29 -10.31
CA GLU A 110 -2.64 -31.62 -11.44
C GLU A 110 -2.92 -30.26 -12.05
N LEU A 111 -2.15 -29.89 -13.07
CA LEU A 111 -2.30 -28.64 -13.79
C LEU A 111 -3.75 -28.65 -14.26
N PRO A 112 -4.69 -27.92 -13.60
CA PRO A 112 -6.03 -27.89 -14.11
C PRO A 112 -5.88 -27.30 -15.51
N GLU A 113 -6.57 -27.88 -16.49
CA GLU A 113 -6.51 -27.44 -17.88
C GLU A 113 -6.45 -25.92 -17.92
N TYR A 114 -5.42 -25.38 -18.57
CA TYR A 114 -5.24 -23.94 -18.80
C TYR A 114 -6.39 -23.48 -19.69
N LYS A 115 -7.58 -23.30 -19.09
CA LYS A 115 -8.77 -22.82 -19.78
C LYS A 115 -8.50 -21.36 -20.07
N ILE A 116 -8.30 -21.06 -21.35
CA ILE A 116 -8.09 -19.71 -21.84
C ILE A 116 -9.25 -18.86 -21.29
N PRO A 117 -8.95 -17.90 -20.41
CA PRO A 117 -10.00 -17.12 -19.78
C PRO A 117 -10.74 -16.37 -20.87
N SER A 118 -12.06 -16.51 -20.90
CA SER A 118 -12.89 -15.69 -21.78
C SER A 118 -12.64 -14.23 -21.44
N ILE A 119 -12.01 -13.49 -22.36
CA ILE A 119 -11.63 -12.08 -22.19
C ILE A 119 -12.84 -11.25 -21.77
N LYS A 120 -14.02 -11.54 -22.32
CA LYS A 120 -15.28 -10.88 -21.94
C LYS A 120 -15.63 -11.10 -20.47
N ARG A 121 -15.48 -12.32 -19.95
CA ARG A 121 -15.75 -12.63 -18.53
C ARG A 121 -14.71 -12.00 -17.61
N ALA A 122 -13.43 -12.07 -17.98
CA ALA A 122 -12.36 -11.44 -17.22
C ALA A 122 -12.56 -9.91 -17.14
N PHE A 123 -12.89 -9.26 -18.25
CA PHE A 123 -13.14 -7.82 -18.30
C PHE A 123 -14.36 -7.41 -17.47
N THR A 124 -15.48 -8.13 -17.60
CA THR A 124 -16.69 -7.85 -16.81
C THR A 124 -16.40 -7.97 -15.31
N GLN A 125 -15.67 -9.02 -14.91
CA GLN A 125 -15.31 -9.25 -13.52
C GLN A 125 -14.33 -8.20 -12.98
N MET A 126 -13.36 -7.76 -13.80
CA MET A 126 -12.47 -6.65 -13.45
C MET A 126 -13.26 -5.35 -13.24
N VAL A 127 -14.20 -5.03 -14.14
CA VAL A 127 -15.02 -3.82 -14.06
C VAL A 127 -15.90 -3.82 -12.82
N ASP A 128 -16.52 -4.94 -12.46
CA ASP A 128 -17.35 -5.02 -11.25
C ASP A 128 -16.54 -4.81 -9.97
N LYS A 129 -15.33 -5.38 -9.90
CA LYS A 129 -14.41 -5.14 -8.78
C LYS A 129 -13.90 -3.70 -8.74
N ALA A 130 -13.60 -3.12 -9.89
CA ALA A 130 -13.17 -1.72 -10.01
C ALA A 130 -14.28 -0.76 -9.56
N LYS A 131 -15.54 -0.98 -10.00
CA LYS A 131 -16.68 -0.19 -9.53
C LYS A 131 -16.84 -0.26 -8.01
N GLY A 132 -16.77 -1.46 -7.44
CA GLY A 132 -16.83 -1.65 -5.99
C GLY A 132 -15.73 -0.89 -5.24
N PHE A 133 -14.51 -0.89 -5.78
CA PHE A 133 -13.38 -0.11 -5.22
C PHE A 133 -13.65 1.39 -5.31
N VAL A 134 -14.09 1.90 -6.46
CA VAL A 134 -14.38 3.33 -6.67
C VAL A 134 -15.45 3.80 -5.69
N TYR A 135 -16.60 3.12 -5.58
CA TYR A 135 -17.65 3.54 -4.65
C TYR A 135 -17.17 3.59 -3.19
N LYS A 136 -16.44 2.58 -2.73
CA LYS A 136 -15.94 2.55 -1.34
C LYS A 136 -14.86 3.59 -1.09
N ALA A 137 -13.87 3.70 -1.97
CA ALA A 137 -12.75 4.62 -1.81
C ALA A 137 -13.19 6.08 -1.95
N THR A 138 -13.99 6.39 -2.98
CA THR A 138 -14.46 7.75 -3.24
C THR A 138 -15.35 8.27 -2.13
N THR A 139 -16.23 7.43 -1.56
CA THR A 139 -17.07 7.86 -0.41
C THR A 139 -16.22 8.30 0.77
N ILE A 140 -15.19 7.53 1.12
CA ILE A 140 -14.29 7.85 2.24
C ILE A 140 -13.45 9.09 1.92
N ILE A 141 -12.88 9.19 0.72
CA ILE A 141 -12.04 10.31 0.31
C ILE A 141 -12.84 11.62 0.28
N ILE A 142 -14.06 11.61 -0.27
CA ILE A 142 -14.92 12.81 -0.30
C ILE A 142 -15.25 13.26 1.12
N VAL A 143 -15.69 12.34 1.99
CA VAL A 143 -16.02 12.68 3.38
C VAL A 143 -14.81 13.32 4.08
N MET A 144 -13.63 12.71 4.00
CA MET A 144 -12.42 13.25 4.62
C MET A 144 -11.99 14.59 3.99
N ASN A 145 -12.07 14.72 2.67
CA ASN A 145 -11.70 15.95 1.97
C ASN A 145 -12.65 17.10 2.33
N THR A 146 -13.96 16.86 2.36
CA THR A 146 -14.95 17.86 2.79
C THR A 146 -14.73 18.25 4.24
N LEU A 147 -14.41 17.29 5.11
CA LEU A 147 -14.14 17.56 6.54
C LEU A 147 -12.87 18.43 6.70
N VAL A 148 -11.79 18.08 6.01
CA VAL A 148 -10.53 18.84 6.01
C VAL A 148 -10.69 20.22 5.37
N TRP A 149 -11.50 20.34 4.32
CA TRP A 149 -11.82 21.62 3.70
C TRP A 149 -12.65 22.50 4.64
N LEU A 150 -13.64 21.93 5.32
CA LEU A 150 -14.46 22.64 6.29
C LEU A 150 -13.63 23.11 7.49
N MET A 151 -12.70 22.29 7.98
CA MET A 151 -11.75 22.69 9.03
C MET A 151 -10.74 23.75 8.58
N GLN A 152 -10.46 23.87 7.27
CA GLN A 152 -9.62 24.93 6.71
C GLN A 152 -10.40 26.22 6.40
N ALA A 153 -11.68 26.13 6.06
CA ALA A 153 -12.48 27.28 5.62
C ALA A 153 -13.09 28.08 6.79
N PHE A 154 -13.29 27.44 7.95
CA PHE A 154 -13.95 28.05 9.10
C PHE A 154 -13.03 28.15 10.33
N ASP A 155 -13.18 29.26 11.06
CA ASP A 155 -12.64 29.44 12.42
C ASP A 155 -13.63 28.86 13.47
N TRP A 156 -13.20 28.75 14.73
CA TRP A 156 -14.03 28.34 15.88
C TRP A 156 -15.27 29.21 16.10
N SER A 157 -15.30 30.42 15.51
CA SER A 157 -16.44 31.35 15.51
C SER A 157 -17.32 31.24 14.25
N PHE A 158 -17.15 30.21 13.42
CA PHE A 158 -17.91 29.98 12.18
C PHE A 158 -17.92 31.15 11.18
N GLN A 159 -16.84 31.95 11.15
CA GLN A 159 -16.62 32.98 10.13
C GLN A 159 -15.71 32.41 9.02
N PRO A 160 -15.97 32.74 7.73
CA PRO A 160 -15.09 32.37 6.63
C PRO A 160 -13.76 33.12 6.76
N VAL A 161 -12.65 32.38 6.82
CA VAL A 161 -11.33 32.96 7.09
C VAL A 161 -10.58 33.24 5.79
N ALA A 162 -10.05 34.47 5.63
CA ALA A 162 -9.22 34.84 4.49
C ALA A 162 -7.75 34.39 4.64
N ASP A 163 -7.26 34.30 5.88
CA ASP A 163 -5.91 33.84 6.22
C ASP A 163 -5.94 32.44 6.86
N GLN A 164 -5.33 31.45 6.19
CA GLN A 164 -5.33 30.04 6.59
C GLN A 164 -4.73 29.77 7.99
N THR A 165 -4.02 30.74 8.57
CA THR A 165 -3.37 30.65 9.88
C THR A 165 -4.34 30.69 11.07
N ASN A 166 -5.55 31.23 10.90
CA ASN A 166 -6.59 31.27 11.95
C ASN A 166 -7.63 30.15 11.80
N SER A 167 -7.41 29.21 10.88
CA SER A 167 -8.36 28.11 10.65
C SER A 167 -8.37 27.14 11.83
N ILE A 168 -9.49 26.43 12.03
CA ILE A 168 -9.56 25.30 12.97
C ILE A 168 -8.41 24.29 12.75
N LEU A 169 -8.01 24.08 11.49
CA LEU A 169 -6.87 23.23 11.16
C LEU A 169 -5.54 23.72 11.75
N ALA A 170 -5.31 25.03 11.80
CA ALA A 170 -4.11 25.64 12.37
C ALA A 170 -4.10 25.55 13.90
N SER A 171 -5.27 25.61 14.55
CA SER A 171 -5.39 25.38 16.00
C SER A 171 -5.00 23.94 16.39
N PHE A 172 -5.37 22.95 15.57
CA PHE A 172 -4.92 21.56 15.75
C PHE A 172 -3.44 21.38 15.38
N GLY A 173 -2.96 22.09 14.36
CA GLY A 173 -1.55 22.09 13.96
C GLY A 173 -0.63 22.66 15.05
N GLY A 174 -1.00 23.77 15.69
CA GLY A 174 -0.24 24.41 16.77
C GLY A 174 -0.15 23.56 18.05
N VAL A 175 -1.07 22.61 18.25
CA VAL A 175 -0.98 21.62 19.36
C VAL A 175 0.04 20.52 19.04
N LEU A 176 0.27 20.21 17.76
CA LEU A 176 1.27 19.26 17.29
C LEU A 176 2.66 19.89 17.09
N GLU A 177 2.71 21.20 16.85
CA GLU A 177 3.93 22.00 16.68
C GLU A 177 4.95 21.88 17.84
N PRO A 178 4.59 21.77 19.14
CA PRO A 178 5.60 21.58 20.20
C PRO A 178 6.25 20.18 20.22
N ILE A 179 5.80 19.23 19.40
CA ILE A 179 6.31 17.85 19.36
C ILE A 179 7.21 17.60 18.14
N PHE A 180 7.20 18.46 17.12
CA PHE A 180 7.98 18.35 15.88
C PHE A 180 8.96 19.51 15.70
#